data_AF-A0A4P8TF05-F1
#
_entry.id   AF-A0A4P8TF05-F1
#
_cell.length_a   1.000
_cell.length_b   1.000
_cell.length_c   1.000
_cell.angle_alpha   90.00
_cell.angle_beta   90.00
_cell.angle_gamma   90.00
#
_symmetry.space_group_name_H-M   'P 1'
#
loop_
_entity.id
_entity.type
_entity.pdbx_description
1 polymer ?
#
loop_
_entity_poly.entity_id
_entity_poly.type
_entity_poly.pdbx_seq_one_letter_code
_entity_poly.pdbx_strand_id
1 'polypeptide(L)'
;MDLHEITARIEKLSTQYAEVHGVDRSAEWALLKLTEEVGELAQAHLNASGQSRERGLDDAAKQQALRDEVGDVLGMCLVYAGQMGIDPVEAVTGKWFRYEKAADGAAAGV
;
A
#
# COMPACT_ATOMS: atom_id res chain seq x y z
N MET A 1 9.02 -13.81 -2.61
CA MET A 1 7.64 -13.64 -3.09
C MET A 1 7.66 -12.51 -4.09
N ASP A 2 7.03 -12.71 -5.24
CA ASP A 2 6.79 -11.62 -6.19
C ASP A 2 5.49 -10.87 -5.85
N LEU A 3 5.19 -9.81 -6.59
CA LEU A 3 4.02 -8.97 -6.33
C LEU A 3 2.70 -9.72 -6.59
N HIS A 4 2.68 -10.64 -7.55
CA HIS A 4 1.50 -11.46 -7.84
C HIS A 4 1.19 -12.42 -6.69
N GLU A 5 2.20 -13.06 -6.11
CA GLU A 5 2.08 -13.92 -4.94
C GLU A 5 1.59 -13.13 -3.72
N ILE A 6 2.13 -11.92 -3.50
CA ILE A 6 1.67 -11.02 -2.44
C ILE A 6 0.20 -10.67 -2.65
N THR A 7 -0.18 -10.27 -3.87
CA THR A 7 -1.55 -9.87 -4.22
C THR A 7 -2.54 -11.00 -3.94
N ALA A 8 -2.23 -12.23 -4.38
CA ALA A 8 -3.09 -13.39 -4.16
C ALA A 8 -3.29 -13.71 -2.66
N ARG A 9 -2.23 -13.56 -1.85
CA ARG A 9 -2.32 -13.80 -0.41
C ARG A 9 -3.12 -12.71 0.31
N ILE A 10 -2.94 -11.45 -0.07
CA ILE A 10 -3.71 -10.32 0.48
C ILE A 10 -5.18 -10.44 0.11
N GLU A 11 -5.48 -10.82 -1.13
CA GLU A 11 -6.87 -11.04 -1.58
C GLU A 11 -7.56 -12.11 -0.73
N LYS A 12 -6.86 -13.21 -0.42
CA LYS A 12 -7.38 -14.26 0.47
C LYS A 12 -7.67 -13.73 1.88
N LEU A 13 -6.75 -12.95 2.46
CA LEU A 13 -6.93 -12.37 3.79
C LEU A 13 -8.08 -11.36 3.82
N SER A 14 -8.19 -10.52 2.77
CA SER A 14 -9.24 -9.52 2.65
C SER A 14 -10.62 -10.17 2.46
N THR A 15 -10.72 -11.27 1.70
CA THR A 15 -11.96 -12.08 1.61
C THR A 15 -12.36 -12.63 2.96
N GLN A 16 -11.42 -13.24 3.69
CA GLN A 16 -11.70 -13.77 5.03
C GLN A 16 -12.17 -12.68 5.99
N TYR A 17 -11.54 -11.50 5.95
CA TYR A 17 -11.97 -10.35 6.74
C TYR A 17 -13.42 -9.96 6.44
N ALA A 18 -13.80 -9.88 5.16
CA ALA A 18 -15.15 -9.53 4.77
C ALA A 18 -16.20 -10.57 5.17
N GLU A 19 -15.86 -11.87 5.10
CA GLU A 19 -16.73 -12.95 5.58
C GLU A 19 -16.98 -12.84 7.09
N VAL A 20 -15.94 -12.53 7.87
CA VAL A 20 -16.04 -12.39 9.34
C VAL A 20 -16.84 -11.14 9.73
N HIS A 21 -16.66 -10.04 9.00
CA HIS A 21 -17.21 -8.73 9.38
C HIS A 21 -18.47 -8.33 8.60
N GLY A 22 -18.93 -9.15 7.65
CA GLY A 22 -20.13 -8.88 6.85
C GLY A 22 -19.98 -7.66 5.93
N VAL A 23 -18.79 -7.44 5.38
CA VAL A 23 -18.45 -6.27 4.58
C VAL A 23 -18.58 -6.58 3.09
N ASP A 24 -19.25 -5.70 2.34
CA ASP A 24 -19.20 -5.73 0.88
C ASP A 24 -17.89 -5.08 0.40
N ARG A 25 -17.01 -5.88 -0.24
CA ARG A 25 -15.69 -5.45 -0.70
C ARG A 25 -15.75 -4.71 -2.04
N SER A 26 -16.70 -3.80 -2.19
CA SER A 26 -16.83 -2.99 -3.41
C SER A 26 -15.56 -2.17 -3.67
N ALA A 27 -15.36 -1.74 -4.92
CA ALA A 27 -14.25 -0.85 -5.26
C ALA A 27 -14.29 0.48 -4.45
N GLU A 28 -15.49 0.98 -4.14
CA GLU A 28 -15.68 2.15 -3.29
C GLU A 28 -15.19 1.87 -1.86
N TRP A 29 -15.60 0.74 -1.27
CA TRP A 29 -15.13 0.33 0.05
C TRP A 29 -13.61 0.20 0.09
N ALA A 30 -13.02 -0.45 -0.91
CA ALA A 30 -11.57 -0.64 -0.99
C ALA A 30 -10.82 0.70 -1.08
N LEU A 31 -11.36 1.68 -1.84
CA LEU A 31 -10.78 3.02 -1.95
C LEU A 31 -10.90 3.81 -0.64
N LEU A 32 -12.03 3.71 0.07
CA LEU A 32 -12.23 4.36 1.36
C LEU A 32 -11.30 3.76 2.42
N LYS A 33 -11.18 2.43 2.48
CA LYS A 33 -10.21 1.74 3.34
C LYS A 33 -8.78 2.14 3.01
N LEU A 34 -8.39 2.18 1.74
CA LEU A 34 -7.05 2.68 1.35
C LEU A 34 -6.82 4.11 1.85
N THR A 35 -7.83 4.97 1.81
CA THR A 35 -7.73 6.35 2.33
C THR A 35 -7.55 6.37 3.85
N GLU A 36 -8.23 5.47 4.57
CA GLU A 36 -8.05 5.25 6.01
C GLU A 36 -6.60 4.85 6.32
N GLU A 37 -6.07 3.83 5.63
CA GLU A 37 -4.68 3.37 5.85
C GLU A 37 -3.64 4.47 5.55
N VAL A 38 -3.89 5.33 4.56
CA VAL A 38 -3.02 6.50 4.31
C VAL A 38 -3.06 7.50 5.47
N GLY A 39 -4.20 7.66 6.11
CA GLY A 39 -4.35 8.48 7.31
C GLY A 39 -3.63 7.90 8.52
N GLU A 40 -3.71 6.58 8.72
CA GLU A 40 -3.01 5.86 9.78
C GLU A 40 -1.49 5.90 9.57
N LEU A 41 -1.03 5.69 8.33
CA LEU A 41 0.37 5.89 7.93
C LEU A 41 0.87 7.30 8.24
N ALA A 42 0.09 8.33 7.92
CA ALA A 42 0.46 9.71 8.23
C ALA A 42 0.60 9.91 9.76
N GLN A 43 -0.31 9.34 10.55
CA GLN A 43 -0.22 9.42 12.01
C GLN A 43 1.01 8.66 12.54
N ALA A 44 1.27 7.45 12.05
CA ALA A 44 2.44 6.66 12.43
C ALA A 44 3.75 7.37 12.08
N HIS A 45 3.81 8.05 10.92
CA HIS A 45 4.96 8.87 10.54
C HIS A 45 5.18 10.04 11.51
N LEU A 46 4.11 10.77 11.88
CA LEU A 46 4.22 11.87 12.85
C LEU A 46 4.66 11.37 14.23
N ASN A 47 4.20 10.18 14.64
CA ASN A 47 4.63 9.55 15.88
C ASN A 47 6.13 9.18 15.83
N ALA A 48 6.56 8.52 14.77
CA ALA A 48 7.94 8.06 14.59
C ALA A 48 8.95 9.21 14.41
N SER A 49 8.51 10.35 13.87
CA SER A 49 9.35 11.55 13.66
C SER A 49 9.33 12.54 14.84
N GLY A 50 8.62 12.24 15.92
CA GLY A 50 8.53 13.12 17.10
C GLY A 50 7.66 14.37 16.89
N GLN A 51 6.82 14.38 15.85
CA GLN A 51 5.92 15.48 15.51
C GLN A 51 4.51 15.34 16.14
N SER A 52 4.34 14.38 17.03
CA SER A 52 3.09 14.12 17.76
C SER A 52 3.29 14.32 19.27
N ARG A 53 2.18 14.39 20.02
CA ARG A 53 2.26 14.32 21.49
C ARG A 53 2.81 12.96 21.90
N GLU A 54 3.71 12.94 22.90
CA GLU A 54 4.25 11.69 23.41
C GLU A 54 3.12 10.79 23.94
N ARG A 55 3.05 9.57 23.39
CA ARG A 55 2.06 8.55 23.77
C ARG A 55 2.66 7.42 24.62
N GLY A 56 3.87 7.61 25.15
CA GLY A 56 4.57 6.61 25.97
C GLY A 56 5.07 5.37 25.21
N LEU A 57 5.06 5.40 23.87
CA LEU A 57 5.68 4.36 23.05
C LEU A 57 7.19 4.57 23.00
N ASP A 58 7.95 3.47 23.09
CA ASP A 58 9.37 3.49 22.77
C ASP A 58 9.59 3.62 21.25
N ASP A 59 10.84 3.90 20.86
CA ASP A 59 11.16 4.17 19.46
C ASP A 59 11.05 2.92 18.58
N ALA A 60 11.26 1.73 19.14
CA ALA A 60 11.11 0.47 18.41
C ALA A 60 9.63 0.24 18.04
N ALA A 61 8.72 0.47 18.99
CA ALA A 61 7.29 0.35 18.78
C ALA A 61 6.77 1.37 17.77
N LYS A 62 7.26 2.63 17.80
CA LYS A 62 6.91 3.64 16.78
C LYS A 62 7.36 3.22 15.39
N GLN A 63 8.57 2.68 15.26
CA GLN A 63 9.10 2.21 13.97
C GLN A 63 8.37 0.97 13.47
N GLN A 64 7.94 0.08 14.37
CA GLN A 64 7.14 -1.08 13.99
C GLN A 64 5.76 -0.65 13.47
N ALA A 65 5.06 0.23 14.20
CA ALA A 65 3.77 0.77 13.75
C ALA A 65 3.90 1.40 12.35
N LEU A 66 4.93 2.23 12.11
CA LEU A 66 5.17 2.81 10.79
C LEU A 66 5.35 1.74 9.69
N ARG A 67 6.00 0.61 9.98
CA ARG A 67 6.18 -0.49 9.01
C ARG A 67 4.86 -1.20 8.74
N ASP A 68 4.04 -1.40 9.77
CA ASP A 68 2.74 -2.04 9.67
C ASP A 68 1.81 -1.22 8.77
N GLU A 69 1.74 0.10 8.99
CA GLU A 69 0.91 1.00 8.16
C GLU A 69 1.37 1.09 6.69
N VAL A 70 2.67 0.97 6.42
CA VAL A 70 3.17 0.86 5.04
C VAL A 70 2.65 -0.44 4.40
N GLY A 71 2.61 -1.52 5.17
CA GLY A 71 2.01 -2.79 4.76
C GLY A 71 0.54 -2.65 4.42
N ASP A 72 -0.23 -1.96 5.26
CA ASP A 72 -1.67 -1.78 5.08
C ASP A 72 -2.00 -0.91 3.87
N VAL A 73 -1.28 0.20 3.65
CA VAL A 73 -1.43 1.02 2.44
C VAL A 73 -1.13 0.20 1.17
N LEU A 74 -0.05 -0.58 1.16
CA LEU A 74 0.27 -1.44 0.03
C LEU A 74 -0.79 -2.52 -0.18
N GLY A 75 -1.25 -3.15 0.90
CA GLY A 75 -2.24 -4.21 0.84
C GLY A 75 -3.60 -3.72 0.33
N MET A 76 -4.10 -2.60 0.87
CA MET A 76 -5.37 -2.04 0.42
C MET A 76 -5.29 -1.47 -1.00
N CYS A 77 -4.12 -0.99 -1.44
CA CYS A 77 -3.91 -0.62 -2.84
C CYS A 77 -4.05 -1.84 -3.78
N LEU A 78 -3.50 -3.00 -3.38
CA LEU A 78 -3.63 -4.24 -4.14
C LEU A 78 -5.07 -4.79 -4.13
N VAL A 79 -5.78 -4.69 -2.99
CA VAL A 79 -7.21 -5.02 -2.91
C VAL A 79 -8.01 -4.16 -3.88
N TYR A 80 -7.77 -2.83 -3.88
CA TYR A 80 -8.45 -1.92 -4.79
C TYR A 80 -8.16 -2.24 -6.27
N ALA A 81 -6.89 -2.53 -6.62
CA ALA A 81 -6.53 -2.95 -7.96
C ALA A 81 -7.31 -4.22 -8.39
N GLY A 82 -7.43 -5.20 -7.48
CA GLY A 82 -8.23 -6.41 -7.71
C GLY A 82 -9.71 -6.10 -7.96
N GLN A 83 -10.34 -5.25 -7.15
CA GLN A 83 -11.74 -4.85 -7.33
C GLN A 83 -12.01 -4.11 -8.64
N MET A 84 -10.98 -3.41 -9.16
CA MET A 84 -11.03 -2.70 -10.44
C MET A 84 -10.63 -3.57 -11.64
N GLY A 85 -10.20 -4.83 -11.42
CA GLY A 85 -9.69 -5.71 -12.47
C GLY A 85 -8.35 -5.27 -13.07
N ILE A 86 -7.52 -4.59 -12.29
CA ILE A 86 -6.22 -4.06 -12.71
C ILE A 86 -5.11 -5.02 -12.25
N ASP A 87 -4.26 -5.48 -13.18
CA ASP A 87 -3.03 -6.17 -12.81
C ASP A 87 -2.00 -5.15 -12.27
N PRO A 88 -1.54 -5.29 -11.01
CA PRO A 88 -0.65 -4.31 -10.38
C PRO A 88 0.76 -4.29 -11.00
N VAL A 89 1.26 -5.42 -11.50
CA VAL A 89 2.58 -5.49 -12.16
C VAL A 89 2.54 -4.81 -13.52
N GLU A 90 1.49 -5.05 -14.31
CA GLU A 90 1.28 -4.37 -15.59
C GLU A 90 1.07 -2.87 -15.39
N ALA A 91 0.28 -2.47 -14.38
CA ALA A 91 0.04 -1.07 -14.05
C ALA A 91 1.34 -0.33 -13.71
N VAL A 92 2.18 -0.92 -12.85
CA VAL A 92 3.47 -0.33 -12.47
C VAL A 92 4.43 -0.31 -13.65
N THR A 93 4.55 -1.42 -14.37
CA THR A 93 5.47 -1.56 -15.52
C THR A 93 5.11 -0.57 -16.63
N GLY A 94 3.83 -0.49 -17.00
CA GLY A 94 3.33 0.42 -18.02
C GLY A 94 3.47 1.90 -17.63
N LYS A 95 3.33 2.24 -16.34
CA LYS A 95 3.43 3.63 -15.87
C LYS A 95 4.86 4.10 -15.65
N TRP A 96 5.68 3.30 -14.96
CA TRP A 96 6.98 3.70 -14.43
C TRP A 96 8.15 3.21 -15.30
N PHE A 97 8.18 1.93 -15.67
CA PHE A 97 9.34 1.35 -16.38
C PHE A 97 9.45 1.79 -17.83
N ARG A 98 8.39 2.34 -18.42
CA ARG A 98 8.47 3.01 -19.73
C ARG A 98 9.50 4.16 -19.77
N TYR A 99 9.88 4.72 -18.62
CA TYR A 99 10.87 5.79 -18.52
C TYR A 99 12.32 5.28 -18.38
N GLU A 100 12.55 3.99 -18.13
CA GLU A 100 13.90 3.43 -18.03
C GLU A 100 14.66 3.57 -19.35
N LYS A 101 14.00 3.29 -20.48
CA LYS A 101 14.60 3.49 -21.82
C LYS A 101 14.81 4.97 -22.19
N ALA A 102 14.08 5.90 -21.57
CA ALA A 102 14.21 7.33 -21.86
C ALA A 102 15.44 7.94 -21.18
N ALA A 103 15.91 7.37 -20.07
CA ALA A 103 17.10 7.82 -19.36
C ALA A 103 18.41 7.48 -20.11
N ASP A 104 18.47 6.31 -20.76
CA ASP A 104 19.65 5.87 -21.52
C ASP A 104 19.87 6.69 -22.82
N GLY A 105 18.79 7.14 -23.45
CA GLY A 105 18.87 7.97 -24.66
C GLY A 105 19.26 9.44 -24.39
N ALA A 106 19.03 9.95 -23.17
CA ALA A 106 19.40 11.29 -22.78
C ALA A 106 20.88 11.40 -22.33
N ALA A 107 21.48 10.31 -21.86
CA ALA A 107 22.89 10.25 -21.48
C ALA A 107 23.85 10.05 -22.66
N ALA A 108 23.36 9.62 -23.83
CA ALA A 108 24.16 9.37 -25.03
C ALA A 108 24.25 10.57 -26.00
N GLY A 109 23.80 11.76 -25.58
CA GLY A 109 23.69 12.96 -26.41
C GLY A 109 24.50 14.17 -25.94
N VAL A 110 25.72 13.98 -25.44
CA VAL A 110 26.70 15.05 -25.17
C VAL A 110 28.01 14.74 -25.87
#